data_AF-A0A5J4P9H7-F1
#
_entry.id   AF-A0A5J4P9H7-F1
#
_cell.length_a   1.000
_cell.length_b   1.000
_cell.length_c   1.000
_cell.angle_alpha   90.00
_cell.angle_beta   90.00
_cell.angle_gamma   90.00
#
_symmetry.space_group_name_H-M   'P 1'
#
loop_
_entity.id
_entity.type
_entity.pdbx_description
1 polymer ?
#
loop_
_entity_poly.entity_id
_entity_poly.type
_entity_poly.pdbx_seq_one_letter_code
_entity_poly.pdbx_strand_id
1 'polypeptide(L)'
;AKADLIVISGSEGGTGASPASSIRYAGISPELGLSETQQTLVVNNLRGQVTLQTDGQLKTGRDIVLMAMLGAEEFGFATSALIVLGCVMMRKCHVNTCPVGVATQNEELRKRFRGRSEYLVNYFTFLAQEIREYLAEIGVKKMDDITGRTDLIVLKPATGNPKHKLLNFDKMLARIDNNAAIHRIIDQQHAIDEVKDREMIKSAREAIEHRKE
;
A
#
# COMPACT_ATOMS: atom_id res chain seq x y z
N ALA A 1 -1.17 -16.15 13.56
CA ALA A 1 -1.91 -14.88 13.50
C ALA A 1 -2.48 -14.72 12.09
N LYS A 2 -3.62 -15.36 11.81
CA LYS A 2 -4.19 -15.64 10.47
C LYS A 2 -4.64 -14.36 9.71
N ALA A 3 -3.71 -13.48 9.38
CA ALA A 3 -4.02 -12.25 8.66
C ALA A 3 -4.35 -12.55 7.19
N ASP A 4 -5.28 -11.77 6.62
CA ASP A 4 -5.57 -11.76 5.18
C ASP A 4 -4.72 -10.73 4.42
N LEU A 5 -4.27 -9.68 5.12
CA LEU A 5 -3.58 -8.52 4.56
C LEU A 5 -2.42 -8.11 5.47
N ILE A 6 -1.28 -7.79 4.86
CA ILE A 6 -0.13 -7.18 5.53
C ILE A 6 0.19 -5.87 4.81
N VAL A 7 0.28 -4.79 5.58
CA VAL A 7 0.59 -3.45 5.05
C VAL A 7 2.04 -3.09 5.39
N ILE A 8 2.82 -2.74 4.37
CA ILE A 8 4.20 -2.26 4.49
C ILE A 8 4.19 -0.77 4.22
N SER A 9 4.30 0.02 5.28
CA SER A 9 4.37 1.48 5.20
C SER A 9 5.80 2.00 5.22
N GLY A 10 6.15 2.79 4.22
CA GLY A 10 7.45 3.45 4.14
C GLY A 10 7.64 4.59 5.15
N SER A 11 8.90 4.87 5.50
CA SER A 11 9.29 6.00 6.37
C SER A 11 8.87 7.38 5.86
N GLU A 12 8.58 7.47 4.57
CA GLU A 12 8.16 8.68 3.87
C GLU A 12 6.68 9.04 4.12
N GLY A 13 5.94 8.23 4.90
CA GLY A 13 4.54 8.44 5.24
C GLY A 13 4.20 9.85 5.77
N GLY A 14 3.02 10.34 5.42
CA GLY A 14 2.51 11.61 5.93
C GLY A 14 1.98 11.49 7.36
N THR A 15 2.01 12.59 8.12
CA THR A 15 1.40 12.67 9.44
C THR A 15 0.84 14.06 9.72
N GLY A 16 -0.27 14.12 10.46
CA GLY A 16 -0.84 15.38 10.95
C GLY A 16 -0.03 15.99 12.09
N ALA A 17 0.58 15.15 12.94
CA ALA A 17 1.38 15.55 14.09
C ALA A 17 2.32 14.40 14.50
N SER A 18 3.62 14.67 14.56
CA SER A 18 4.62 13.71 15.04
C SER A 18 5.91 14.46 15.41
N PRO A 19 6.71 13.96 16.36
CA PRO A 19 8.04 14.52 16.62
C PRO A 19 8.89 14.56 15.35
N ALA A 20 9.60 15.66 15.15
CA ALA A 20 10.49 15.81 14.00
C ALA A 20 11.58 14.73 13.95
N SER A 21 12.02 14.24 15.12
CA SER A 21 12.95 13.12 15.22
C SER A 21 12.38 11.85 14.59
N SER A 22 11.14 11.48 14.92
CA SER A 22 10.49 10.30 14.36
C SER A 22 10.32 10.41 12.84
N ILE A 23 9.90 11.58 12.34
CA ILE A 23 9.74 11.82 10.89
C ILE A 23 11.08 11.68 10.14
N ARG A 24 12.21 11.99 10.79
CA ARG A 24 13.53 12.02 10.14
C ARG A 24 14.32 10.73 10.31
N TYR A 25 14.12 10.00 11.40
CA TYR A 25 15.05 8.96 11.85
C TYR A 25 14.40 7.61 12.18
N ALA A 26 13.07 7.49 12.09
CA ALA A 26 12.38 6.22 12.30
C ALA A 26 11.81 5.67 10.98
N GLY A 27 12.02 4.37 10.76
CA GLY A 27 11.55 3.65 9.57
C GLY A 27 12.61 3.53 8.47
N ILE A 28 12.26 2.80 7.42
CA ILE A 28 13.06 2.57 6.22
C ILE A 28 12.18 2.74 4.97
N SER A 29 12.79 2.73 3.77
CA SER A 29 12.03 2.84 2.54
C SER A 29 11.13 1.61 2.32
N PRO A 30 9.94 1.79 1.70
CA PRO A 30 8.99 0.70 1.51
C PRO A 30 9.55 -0.40 0.62
N GLU A 31 10.44 -0.10 -0.33
CA GLU A 31 11.07 -1.07 -1.23
C GLU A 31 11.79 -2.17 -0.46
N LEU A 32 12.51 -1.81 0.61
CA LEU A 32 13.27 -2.77 1.43
C LEU A 32 12.33 -3.66 2.23
N GLY A 33 11.39 -3.06 2.97
CA GLY A 33 10.46 -3.82 3.81
C GLY A 33 9.52 -4.72 2.98
N LEU A 34 9.09 -4.24 1.82
CA LEU A 34 8.21 -4.98 0.91
C LEU A 34 8.95 -6.18 0.31
N SER A 35 10.16 -5.95 -0.21
CA SER A 35 10.98 -7.02 -0.76
C SER A 35 11.31 -8.09 0.29
N GLU A 36 11.71 -7.69 1.50
CA GLU A 36 11.99 -8.63 2.58
C GLU A 36 10.76 -9.45 2.98
N THR A 37 9.60 -8.80 3.09
CA THR A 37 8.33 -9.46 3.40
C THR A 37 7.93 -10.44 2.30
N GLN A 38 8.00 -10.01 1.03
CA GLN A 38 7.76 -10.84 -0.15
C GLN A 38 8.64 -12.09 -0.12
N GLN A 39 9.95 -11.92 -0.03
CA GLN A 39 10.92 -13.01 -0.04
C GLN A 39 10.69 -13.97 1.13
N THR A 40 10.48 -13.44 2.33
CA THR A 40 10.27 -14.25 3.54
C THR A 40 9.01 -15.09 3.45
N LEU A 41 7.90 -14.52 2.98
CA LEU A 41 6.65 -15.26 2.79
C LEU A 41 6.77 -16.33 1.70
N VAL A 42 7.52 -16.07 0.62
CA VAL A 42 7.75 -17.04 -0.46
C VAL A 42 8.63 -18.20 0.03
N VAL A 43 9.72 -17.91 0.74
CA VAL A 43 10.60 -18.95 1.34
C VAL A 43 9.82 -19.90 2.24
N ASN A 44 8.84 -19.37 2.99
CA ASN A 44 8.03 -20.16 3.92
C ASN A 44 6.73 -20.73 3.32
N ASN A 45 6.50 -20.58 2.01
CA ASN A 45 5.28 -21.01 1.33
C ASN A 45 3.98 -20.43 1.95
N LEU A 46 4.06 -19.20 2.47
CA LEU A 46 2.92 -18.48 3.08
C LEU A 46 2.37 -17.38 2.16
N ARG A 47 3.13 -16.97 1.14
CA ARG A 47 2.79 -15.82 0.29
C ARG A 47 1.46 -15.96 -0.46
N GLY A 48 1.05 -17.19 -0.77
CA GLY A 48 -0.21 -17.48 -1.45
C GLY A 48 -1.49 -17.14 -0.66
N GLN A 49 -1.38 -16.89 0.65
CA GLN A 49 -2.53 -16.74 1.55
C GLN A 49 -2.83 -15.28 1.96
N VAL A 50 -1.91 -14.35 1.70
CA VAL A 50 -1.98 -12.99 2.21
C VAL A 50 -1.81 -11.99 1.08
N THR A 51 -2.60 -10.92 1.10
CA THR A 51 -2.39 -9.76 0.24
C THR A 51 -1.27 -8.91 0.84
N LEU A 52 -0.36 -8.42 0.00
CA LEU A 52 0.59 -7.38 0.42
C LEU A 52 0.14 -6.01 -0.09
N GLN A 53 -0.07 -5.07 0.82
CA GLN A 53 -0.29 -3.66 0.51
C GLN A 53 0.95 -2.84 0.84
N THR A 54 1.23 -1.81 0.05
CA THR A 54 2.26 -0.84 0.40
C THR A 54 1.78 0.59 0.27
N ASP A 55 2.30 1.46 1.13
CA ASP A 55 2.14 2.90 1.02
C ASP A 55 3.45 3.63 1.38
N GLY A 56 3.44 4.95 1.19
CA GLY A 56 4.61 5.79 1.42
C GLY A 56 4.93 6.60 0.17
N GLN A 57 4.35 7.80 0.08
CA GLN A 57 4.67 8.77 -0.98
C GLN A 57 4.50 8.29 -2.43
N LEU A 58 3.71 7.24 -2.69
CA LEU A 58 3.33 6.82 -4.03
C LEU A 58 2.57 7.93 -4.76
N LYS A 59 3.05 8.31 -5.95
CA LYS A 59 2.51 9.46 -6.72
C LYS A 59 2.24 9.14 -8.18
N THR A 60 2.97 8.19 -8.75
CA THR A 60 2.98 7.93 -10.20
C THR A 60 2.65 6.47 -10.50
N GLY A 61 2.23 6.19 -11.73
CA GLY A 61 2.05 4.85 -12.23
C GLY A 61 3.34 4.03 -12.18
N ARG A 62 4.49 4.69 -12.39
CA ARG A 62 5.82 4.05 -12.26
C ARG A 62 6.10 3.57 -10.84
N ASP A 63 5.77 4.37 -9.82
CA ASP A 63 5.95 3.97 -8.43
C ASP A 63 5.16 2.68 -8.15
N ILE A 64 3.92 2.62 -8.65
CA ILE A 64 3.01 1.49 -8.45
C ILE A 64 3.52 0.24 -9.17
N VAL A 65 3.93 0.36 -10.42
CA VAL A 65 4.48 -0.75 -11.20
C VAL A 65 5.76 -1.31 -10.56
N LEU A 66 6.64 -0.44 -10.05
CA LEU A 66 7.84 -0.88 -9.33
C LEU A 66 7.49 -1.61 -8.04
N MET A 67 6.56 -1.08 -7.25
CA MET A 67 6.11 -1.74 -6.01
C MET A 67 5.41 -3.07 -6.30
N ALA A 68 4.65 -3.17 -7.40
CA ALA A 68 4.08 -4.43 -7.85
C ALA A 68 5.17 -5.46 -8.13
N MET A 69 6.19 -5.09 -8.91
CA MET A 69 7.34 -5.96 -9.21
C MET A 69 8.11 -6.38 -7.94
N LEU A 70 8.09 -5.58 -6.89
CA LEU A 70 8.66 -5.93 -5.58
C LEU A 70 7.75 -6.82 -4.71
N GLY A 71 6.48 -7.00 -5.08
CA GLY A 71 5.57 -7.97 -4.46
C GLY A 71 4.24 -7.40 -3.94
N ALA A 72 3.97 -6.10 -4.09
CA ALA A 72 2.70 -5.51 -3.65
C ALA A 72 1.55 -5.83 -4.63
N GLU A 73 0.35 -6.02 -4.07
CA GLU A 73 -0.91 -6.23 -4.79
C GLU A 73 -1.84 -5.03 -4.62
N GLU A 74 -1.72 -4.32 -3.50
CA GLU A 74 -2.51 -3.12 -3.19
C GLU A 74 -1.61 -1.92 -2.87
N PHE A 75 -2.13 -0.72 -3.14
CA PHE A 75 -1.38 0.54 -3.04
C PHE A 75 -2.16 1.58 -2.27
N GLY A 76 -1.61 2.06 -1.16
CA GLY A 76 -2.21 3.07 -0.30
C GLY A 76 -1.81 4.49 -0.69
N PHE A 77 -2.78 5.41 -0.70
CA PHE A 77 -2.57 6.82 -1.02
C PHE A 77 -3.20 7.72 0.02
N ALA A 78 -2.41 8.63 0.59
CA ALA A 78 -2.90 9.64 1.52
C ALA A 78 -2.49 11.05 1.07
N THR A 79 -1.19 11.39 1.11
CA THR A 79 -0.73 12.75 0.81
C THR A 79 -1.12 13.23 -0.59
N SER A 80 -0.96 12.40 -1.62
CA SER A 80 -1.36 12.74 -3.00
C SER A 80 -2.86 13.02 -3.09
N ALA A 81 -3.70 12.20 -2.43
CA ALA A 81 -5.14 12.42 -2.35
C ALA A 81 -5.49 13.73 -1.62
N LEU A 82 -4.79 14.04 -0.51
CA LEU A 82 -4.98 15.32 0.20
C LEU A 82 -4.59 16.52 -0.67
N ILE A 83 -3.53 16.41 -1.48
CA ILE A 83 -3.11 17.45 -2.43
C ILE A 83 -4.18 17.66 -3.50
N VAL A 84 -4.69 16.58 -4.09
CA VAL A 84 -5.79 16.62 -5.07
C VAL A 84 -7.04 17.30 -4.48
N LEU A 85 -7.30 17.10 -3.19
CA LEU A 85 -8.39 17.76 -2.46
C LEU A 85 -8.08 19.21 -2.03
N GLY A 86 -6.89 19.73 -2.32
CA GLY A 86 -6.53 21.13 -2.11
C GLY A 86 -5.44 21.39 -1.06
N CYS A 87 -4.80 20.36 -0.50
CA CYS A 87 -3.65 20.56 0.39
C CYS A 87 -2.50 21.26 -0.36
N VAL A 88 -2.07 22.41 0.16
CA VAL A 88 -0.96 23.21 -0.39
C VAL A 88 0.38 22.95 0.29
N MET A 89 0.51 21.82 1.00
CA MET A 89 1.74 21.40 1.68
C MET A 89 2.33 22.42 2.68
N MET A 90 1.47 23.15 3.41
CA MET A 90 1.89 24.15 4.40
C MET A 90 2.59 23.56 5.64
N ARG A 91 2.40 22.26 5.92
CA ARG A 91 2.99 21.54 7.07
C ARG A 91 2.64 22.12 8.46
N LYS A 92 1.46 22.71 8.58
CA LYS A 92 0.88 23.22 9.84
C LYS A 92 -0.34 22.43 10.33
N CYS A 93 -0.42 21.16 9.95
CA CYS A 93 -1.56 20.29 10.25
C CYS A 93 -1.82 20.17 11.77
N HIS A 94 -0.75 20.11 12.57
CA HIS A 94 -0.80 19.94 14.03
C HIS A 94 -1.27 21.17 14.81
N VAL A 95 -1.35 22.36 14.20
CA VAL A 95 -1.71 23.62 14.88
C VAL A 95 -3.13 24.11 14.55
N ASN A 96 -3.95 23.29 13.89
CA ASN A 96 -5.36 23.61 13.61
C ASN A 96 -5.59 24.90 12.78
N THR A 97 -4.61 25.30 11.96
CA THR A 97 -4.65 26.54 11.15
C THR A 97 -4.53 26.28 9.64
N CYS A 98 -5.00 25.11 9.17
CA CYS A 98 -4.96 24.78 7.75
C CYS A 98 -5.72 25.84 6.91
N PRO A 99 -5.06 26.54 5.97
CA PRO A 99 -5.65 27.68 5.27
C PRO A 99 -6.71 27.29 4.25
N VAL A 100 -6.73 26.00 3.87
CA VAL A 100 -7.58 25.41 2.81
C VAL A 100 -8.63 24.44 3.38
N GLY A 101 -8.81 24.40 4.70
CA GLY A 101 -9.87 23.59 5.31
C GLY A 101 -9.66 22.08 5.30
N VAL A 102 -8.45 21.58 4.99
CA VAL A 102 -8.14 20.13 4.92
C VAL A 102 -7.87 19.54 6.31
N ALA A 103 -6.86 20.06 7.02
CA ALA A 103 -6.43 19.55 8.33
C ALA A 103 -6.72 20.57 9.44
N THR A 104 -8.00 20.82 9.69
CA THR A 104 -8.47 21.77 10.71
C THR A 104 -9.88 21.41 11.17
N GLN A 105 -10.14 21.60 12.46
CA GLN A 105 -11.47 21.53 13.08
C GLN A 105 -12.10 22.91 13.28
N ASN A 106 -11.36 24.00 13.06
CA ASN A 106 -11.91 25.36 13.12
C ASN A 106 -12.99 25.55 12.04
N GLU A 107 -14.20 25.94 12.45
CA GLU A 107 -15.36 26.05 11.57
C GLU A 107 -15.15 27.04 10.40
N GLU A 108 -14.59 28.22 10.69
CA GLU A 108 -14.30 29.25 9.68
C GLU A 108 -13.26 28.80 8.66
N LEU A 109 -12.26 28.03 9.09
CA LEU A 109 -11.26 27.47 8.18
C LEU A 109 -11.82 26.29 7.38
N ARG A 110 -12.68 25.45 7.97
CA ARG A 110 -13.35 24.33 7.28
C ARG A 110 -14.23 24.82 6.13
N LYS A 111 -14.89 25.98 6.26
CA LYS A 111 -15.65 26.63 5.18
C LYS A 111 -14.80 26.91 3.92
N ARG A 112 -13.47 26.90 4.03
CA ARG A 112 -12.52 27.10 2.91
C ARG A 112 -12.22 25.83 2.12
N PHE A 113 -12.66 24.65 2.57
CA PHE A 113 -12.46 23.41 1.83
C PHE A 113 -13.19 23.44 0.49
N ARG A 114 -12.47 23.19 -0.59
CA ARG A 114 -13.00 23.18 -1.98
C ARG A 114 -12.80 21.84 -2.68
N GLY A 115 -12.26 20.84 -2.00
CA GLY A 115 -12.05 19.50 -2.57
C GLY A 115 -13.38 18.84 -2.93
N ARG A 116 -13.37 18.06 -4.01
CA ARG A 116 -14.55 17.31 -4.47
C ARG A 116 -14.15 15.88 -4.83
N SER A 117 -15.09 14.95 -4.73
CA SER A 117 -14.85 13.53 -5.01
C SER A 117 -14.42 13.31 -6.47
N GLU A 118 -14.94 14.09 -7.41
CA GLU A 118 -14.61 14.01 -8.83
C GLU A 118 -13.11 14.25 -9.08
N TYR A 119 -12.44 15.05 -8.25
CA TYR A 119 -11.01 15.29 -8.37
C TYR A 119 -10.20 14.03 -8.05
N LEU A 120 -10.64 13.26 -7.04
CA LEU A 120 -10.04 11.98 -6.71
C LEU A 120 -10.31 10.93 -7.78
N VAL A 121 -11.55 10.87 -8.29
CA VAL A 121 -11.91 9.98 -9.40
C VAL A 121 -11.01 10.25 -10.61
N ASN A 122 -10.83 11.51 -10.98
CA ASN A 122 -9.96 11.89 -12.09
C ASN A 122 -8.50 11.52 -11.81
N TYR A 123 -7.99 11.82 -10.61
CA TYR A 123 -6.63 11.47 -10.21
C TYR A 123 -6.35 9.96 -10.34
N PHE A 124 -7.21 9.12 -9.77
CA PHE A 124 -7.04 7.67 -9.85
C PHE A 124 -7.28 7.13 -11.26
N THR A 125 -8.14 7.77 -12.06
CA THR A 125 -8.33 7.41 -13.48
C THR A 125 -7.06 7.65 -14.29
N PHE A 126 -6.40 8.81 -14.10
CA PHE A 126 -5.14 9.12 -14.77
C PHE A 126 -4.00 8.21 -14.29
N LEU A 127 -3.92 7.96 -12.98
CA LEU A 127 -2.93 7.05 -12.40
C LEU A 127 -3.09 5.63 -12.97
N ALA A 128 -4.31 5.14 -13.05
CA ALA A 128 -4.61 3.83 -13.66
C ALA A 128 -4.29 3.80 -15.16
N GLN A 129 -4.48 4.90 -15.88
CA GLN A 129 -4.09 5.00 -17.29
C GLN A 129 -2.57 4.91 -17.45
N GLU A 130 -1.80 5.64 -16.64
CA GLU A 130 -0.33 5.59 -16.66
C GLU A 130 0.18 4.18 -16.34
N ILE A 131 -0.43 3.48 -15.37
CA ILE A 131 -0.10 2.07 -15.09
C ILE A 131 -0.31 1.20 -16.34
N ARG A 132 -1.47 1.33 -17.02
CA ARG A 132 -1.76 0.55 -18.22
C ARG A 132 -0.76 0.82 -19.35
N GLU A 133 -0.29 2.05 -19.47
CA GLU A 133 0.75 2.42 -20.44
C GLU A 133 2.07 1.69 -20.14
N TYR A 134 2.51 1.66 -18.89
CA TYR A 134 3.69 0.88 -18.49
C TYR A 134 3.50 -0.63 -18.68
N LEU A 135 2.34 -1.19 -18.34
CA LEU A 135 2.04 -2.61 -18.58
C LEU A 135 2.11 -2.95 -20.07
N ALA A 136 1.57 -2.08 -20.93
CA ALA A 136 1.65 -2.24 -22.38
C ALA A 136 3.09 -2.14 -22.89
N GLU A 137 3.91 -1.22 -22.35
CA GLU A 137 5.32 -1.05 -22.72
C GLU A 137 6.15 -2.31 -22.43
N ILE A 138 5.91 -2.97 -21.29
CA ILE A 138 6.58 -4.22 -20.92
C ILE A 138 5.91 -5.49 -21.49
N GLY A 139 4.81 -5.33 -22.24
CA GLY A 139 4.16 -6.42 -22.97
C GLY A 139 3.21 -7.30 -22.16
N VAL A 140 2.67 -6.83 -21.03
CA VAL A 140 1.73 -7.58 -20.18
C VAL A 140 0.35 -6.89 -20.10
N LYS A 141 -0.68 -7.64 -19.70
CA LYS A 141 -2.06 -7.13 -19.66
C LYS A 141 -2.59 -6.94 -18.24
N LYS A 142 -2.09 -7.69 -17.26
CA LYS A 142 -2.57 -7.66 -15.88
C LYS A 142 -1.44 -7.28 -14.93
N MET A 143 -1.80 -6.64 -13.82
CA MET A 143 -0.85 -6.34 -12.74
C MET A 143 -0.28 -7.63 -12.14
N ASP A 144 -1.13 -8.65 -11.94
CA ASP A 144 -0.74 -9.95 -11.39
C ASP A 144 0.38 -10.63 -12.20
N ASP A 145 0.48 -10.35 -13.50
CA ASP A 145 1.52 -10.90 -14.39
C ASP A 145 2.92 -10.37 -14.04
N ILE A 146 3.00 -9.24 -13.33
CA ILE A 146 4.24 -8.59 -12.91
C ILE A 146 4.47 -8.59 -11.40
N THR A 147 3.46 -8.94 -10.60
CA THR A 147 3.58 -8.94 -9.14
C THR A 147 4.69 -9.89 -8.69
N GLY A 148 5.69 -9.36 -7.98
CA GLY A 148 6.87 -10.12 -7.53
C GLY A 148 7.89 -10.46 -8.62
N ARG A 149 7.74 -9.94 -9.85
CA ARG A 149 8.68 -10.15 -10.97
C ARG A 149 9.82 -9.12 -10.95
N THR A 150 10.69 -9.24 -9.95
CA THR A 150 11.89 -8.39 -9.82
C THR A 150 12.85 -8.51 -11.01
N ASP A 151 12.77 -9.62 -11.76
CA ASP A 151 13.55 -9.83 -13.00
C ASP A 151 13.21 -8.83 -14.13
N LEU A 152 12.07 -8.13 -14.04
CA LEU A 152 11.71 -7.06 -14.98
C LEU A 152 12.34 -5.70 -14.61
N ILE A 153 12.97 -5.59 -13.43
CA ILE A 153 13.58 -4.35 -12.96
C ILE A 153 15.01 -4.25 -13.49
N VAL A 154 15.24 -3.27 -14.37
CA VAL A 154 16.58 -2.96 -14.89
C VAL A 154 17.19 -1.80 -14.10
N LEU A 155 18.36 -2.06 -13.52
CA LEU A 155 19.13 -1.03 -12.82
C LEU A 155 19.70 -0.01 -13.81
N LYS A 156 19.46 1.27 -13.53
CA LYS A 156 20.07 2.35 -14.31
C LYS A 156 21.60 2.35 -14.09
N PRO A 157 22.41 2.57 -15.14
CA PRO A 157 23.86 2.67 -14.99
C PRO A 157 24.27 3.73 -13.96
N ALA A 158 25.25 3.40 -13.10
CA ALA A 158 25.78 4.28 -12.07
C ALA A 158 26.71 5.37 -12.66
N THR A 159 26.14 6.27 -13.46
CA THR A 159 26.86 7.39 -14.09
C THR A 159 26.69 8.69 -13.30
N GLY A 160 27.72 9.53 -13.29
CA GLY A 160 27.66 10.91 -12.77
C GLY A 160 28.03 11.09 -11.29
N ASN A 161 27.55 10.24 -10.38
CA ASN A 161 27.86 10.35 -8.94
C ASN A 161 28.64 9.13 -8.44
N PRO A 162 29.87 9.30 -7.90
CA PRO A 162 30.67 8.19 -7.40
C PRO A 162 29.99 7.42 -6.26
N LYS A 163 29.11 8.04 -5.48
CA LYS A 163 28.37 7.40 -4.40
C LYS A 163 27.37 6.34 -4.88
N HIS A 164 26.90 6.42 -6.13
CA HIS A 164 25.99 5.41 -6.69
C HIS A 164 26.65 4.02 -6.74
N LYS A 165 27.98 3.95 -6.88
CA LYS A 165 28.74 2.69 -6.87
C LYS A 165 28.74 2.00 -5.51
N LEU A 166 28.32 2.68 -4.44
CA LEU A 166 28.24 2.14 -3.09
C LEU A 166 26.91 1.42 -2.82
N LEU A 167 25.94 1.54 -3.73
CA LEU A 167 24.62 0.90 -3.60
C LEU A 167 24.66 -0.50 -4.22
N ASN A 168 24.15 -1.48 -3.48
CA ASN A 168 23.93 -2.84 -3.96
C ASN A 168 22.43 -3.17 -3.81
N PHE A 169 21.78 -3.53 -4.91
CA PHE A 169 20.36 -3.88 -4.96
C PHE A 169 20.11 -5.38 -5.08
N ASP A 170 21.15 -6.21 -5.12
CA ASP A 170 21.07 -7.65 -5.39
C ASP A 170 20.14 -8.34 -4.39
N LYS A 171 20.25 -8.01 -3.10
CA LYS A 171 19.38 -8.60 -2.07
C LYS A 171 17.92 -8.16 -2.22
N MET A 172 17.69 -6.90 -2.57
CA MET A 172 16.33 -6.36 -2.74
C MET A 172 15.66 -6.92 -4.01
N LEU A 173 16.44 -7.19 -5.05
CA LEU A 173 15.94 -7.72 -6.33
C LEU A 173 16.01 -9.25 -6.41
N ALA A 174 16.58 -9.91 -5.41
CA ALA A 174 16.67 -11.36 -5.37
C ALA A 174 15.30 -12.01 -5.47
N ARG A 175 15.22 -13.05 -6.29
CA ARG A 175 14.02 -13.87 -6.47
C ARG A 175 14.24 -15.24 -5.84
N ILE A 176 13.23 -15.70 -5.11
CA ILE A 176 13.22 -17.03 -4.49
C ILE A 176 12.57 -17.98 -5.49
N ASP A 177 13.34 -18.97 -5.96
CA ASP A 177 12.88 -19.98 -6.91
C ASP A 177 12.65 -21.32 -6.18
N ASN A 178 11.48 -21.44 -5.56
CA ASN A 178 11.08 -22.64 -4.78
C ASN A 178 9.68 -23.15 -5.15
N ASN A 179 9.15 -22.75 -6.31
CA ASN A 179 7.78 -23.03 -6.79
C ASN A 179 6.63 -22.53 -5.89
N ALA A 180 6.91 -21.79 -4.81
CA ALA A 180 5.85 -21.19 -4.00
C ALA A 180 5.16 -20.04 -4.75
N ALA A 181 3.91 -19.76 -4.37
CA ALA A 181 3.18 -18.63 -4.92
C ALA A 181 3.90 -17.31 -4.61
N ILE A 182 3.86 -16.36 -5.55
CA ILE A 182 4.49 -15.03 -5.41
C ILE A 182 3.49 -13.89 -5.19
N HIS A 183 2.20 -14.21 -5.25
CA HIS A 183 1.07 -13.34 -4.92
C HIS A 183 -0.06 -14.17 -4.29
N ARG A 184 -1.12 -13.54 -3.80
CA ARG A 184 -2.24 -14.23 -3.14
C ARG A 184 -3.03 -15.05 -4.16
N ILE A 185 -3.23 -16.33 -3.89
CA ILE A 185 -3.96 -17.27 -4.77
C ILE A 185 -5.05 -18.05 -4.03
N ILE A 186 -5.04 -18.03 -2.70
CA ILE A 186 -6.04 -18.70 -1.86
C ILE A 186 -6.47 -17.79 -0.72
N ASP A 187 -7.68 -18.02 -0.22
CA ASP A 187 -8.18 -17.38 0.98
C ASP A 187 -7.55 -17.99 2.24
N GLN A 188 -7.47 -17.20 3.31
CA GLN A 188 -6.96 -17.64 4.60
C GLN A 188 -8.01 -18.51 5.33
N GLN A 189 -7.57 -19.59 5.98
CA GLN A 189 -8.47 -20.45 6.77
C GLN A 189 -8.52 -20.01 8.24
N HIS A 190 -9.52 -19.22 8.58
CA HIS A 190 -9.74 -18.64 9.91
C HIS A 190 -10.19 -19.64 10.99
N ALA A 191 -10.63 -20.84 10.62
CA ALA A 191 -11.22 -21.87 11.51
C ALA A 191 -12.46 -21.36 12.28
N ILE A 192 -13.25 -20.49 11.65
CA ILE A 192 -14.50 -19.96 12.21
C ILE A 192 -15.65 -20.96 12.06
N ASP A 193 -15.48 -22.00 11.25
CA ASP A 193 -16.54 -22.97 10.98
C ASP A 193 -16.73 -23.98 12.12
N GLU A 194 -15.72 -24.14 12.97
CA GLU A 194 -15.69 -25.13 14.06
C GLU A 194 -15.84 -24.51 15.46
N VAL A 195 -16.07 -23.20 15.56
CA VAL A 195 -16.23 -22.53 16.87
C VAL A 195 -17.61 -22.79 17.47
N LYS A 196 -17.68 -22.86 18.81
CA LYS A 196 -18.92 -23.14 19.56
C LYS A 196 -20.05 -22.15 19.25
N ASP A 197 -19.72 -20.90 18.97
CA ASP A 197 -20.67 -19.86 18.60
C ASP A 197 -21.53 -20.25 17.40
N ARG A 198 -21.04 -21.06 16.46
CA ARG A 198 -21.86 -21.58 15.34
C ARG A 198 -23.04 -22.40 15.83
N GLU A 199 -22.84 -23.23 16.85
CA GLU A 199 -23.91 -24.01 17.48
C GLU A 199 -24.85 -23.13 18.32
N MET A 200 -24.29 -22.13 19.01
CA MET A 200 -25.08 -21.19 19.81
C MET A 200 -26.00 -20.35 18.92
N ILE A 201 -25.48 -19.81 17.81
CA ILE A 201 -26.26 -19.07 16.82
C ILE A 201 -27.36 -19.95 16.22
N LYS A 202 -27.05 -21.22 15.91
CA LYS A 202 -28.04 -22.16 15.39
C LYS A 202 -29.16 -22.41 16.41
N SER A 203 -28.82 -22.56 17.68
CA SER A 203 -29.79 -22.74 18.78
C SER A 203 -30.62 -21.47 19.04
N ALA A 204 -30.03 -20.28 18.89
CA ALA A 204 -30.68 -18.99 19.09
C ALA A 204 -31.44 -18.47 17.87
N ARG A 205 -31.59 -19.26 16.80
CA ARG A 205 -32.14 -18.80 15.51
C ARG A 205 -33.56 -18.23 15.64
N GLU A 206 -34.45 -18.87 16.40
CA GLU A 206 -35.81 -18.36 16.64
C GLU A 206 -35.81 -16.99 17.34
N ALA A 207 -34.90 -16.79 18.30
CA ALA A 207 -34.75 -15.51 18.98
C ALA A 207 -34.21 -14.42 18.04
N ILE A 208 -33.22 -14.76 17.22
CA ILE A 208 -32.58 -13.83 16.27
C ILE A 208 -33.54 -13.44 15.13
N GLU A 209 -34.19 -14.42 14.50
CA GLU A 209 -35.00 -14.21 13.29
C GLU A 209 -36.44 -13.81 13.62
N HIS A 210 -36.98 -14.24 14.78
CA HIS A 210 -38.40 -14.08 15.11
C HIS A 210 -38.65 -13.39 16.45
N ARG A 211 -37.61 -12.96 17.19
CA ARG A 211 -37.73 -12.32 18.51
C ARG A 211 -38.56 -13.14 19.51
N LYS A 212 -38.55 -14.46 19.36
CA LYS A 212 -39.15 -15.37 20.34
C LYS A 212 -38.12 -15.69 21.40
N GLU A 213 -38.46 -15.42 22.66
CA GLU A 213 -37.67 -15.80 23.83
C GLU A 213 -37.49 -17.32 23.95
#